data_AF-A0A536BNT7-F1
#
_entry.id   AF-A0A536BNT7-F1
#
_cell.length_a   1.000
_cell.length_b   1.000
_cell.length_c   1.000
_cell.angle_alpha   90.00
_cell.angle_beta   90.00
_cell.angle_gamma   90.00
#
_symmetry.space_group_name_H-M   'P 1'
#
loop_
_entity.id
_entity.type
_entity.pdbx_description
1 polymer ?
#
loop_
_entity_poly.entity_id
_entity_poly.type
_entity_poly.pdbx_seq_one_letter_code
_entity_poly.pdbx_strand_id
1 'polypeptide(L)'
;MLRARDVELGRVISAGRARLAALTGGIREDPRGHLHHAAEPEQPSRVRRRAFGEAWAALSVGLLIALLAVVVWLRILPAIVALPVLLGGYLAVEAFFERSVGLLLLRIAMFLAIVSAFLLAATFIRELVLLCLLGLGLLLIGDNLGELRRRAR
;
A
#
# COMPACT_ATOMS: atom_id res chain seq x y z
N MET A 1 12.43 28.35 37.59
CA MET A 1 12.15 28.67 36.17
C MET A 1 12.80 29.97 35.69
N LEU A 2 12.75 31.08 36.46
CA LEU A 2 13.37 32.37 36.05
C LEU A 2 14.89 32.28 35.75
N ARG A 3 15.67 31.65 36.63
CA ARG A 3 17.13 31.47 36.42
C ARG A 3 17.50 30.68 35.16
N ALA A 4 16.66 29.76 34.71
CA ALA A 4 16.92 28.98 33.49
C ALA A 4 16.76 29.86 32.23
N ARG A 5 15.75 30.74 32.23
CA ARG A 5 15.56 31.73 31.16
C ARG A 5 16.70 32.74 31.09
N ASP A 6 17.22 33.20 32.23
CA ASP A 6 18.33 34.16 32.25
C ASP A 6 19.61 33.55 31.66
N VAL A 7 19.88 32.28 31.94
CA VAL A 7 21.02 31.54 31.38
C VAL A 7 20.85 31.30 29.88
N GLU A 8 19.64 31.00 29.43
CA GLU A 8 19.34 30.79 28.01
C GLU A 8 19.45 32.10 27.21
N LEU A 9 18.90 33.20 27.74
CA LEU A 9 19.04 34.54 27.16
C LEU A 9 20.51 34.98 27.10
N GLY A 10 21.27 34.74 28.17
CA GLY A 10 22.71 35.02 28.20
C GLY A 10 23.49 34.25 27.12
N ARG A 11 23.13 32.97 26.89
CA ARG A 11 23.73 32.18 25.81
C ARG A 11 23.41 32.75 24.43
N VAL A 12 22.15 33.09 24.15
CA VAL A 12 21.73 33.66 22.86
C VAL A 12 22.45 34.98 22.58
N ILE A 13 22.57 35.85 23.59
CA ILE A 13 23.26 37.14 23.47
C ILE A 13 24.75 36.93 23.21
N SER A 14 25.40 36.01 23.94
CA SER A 14 26.82 35.72 23.77
C SER A 14 27.14 35.14 22.39
N ALA A 15 26.31 34.23 21.88
CA ALA A 15 26.43 33.67 20.53
C ALA A 15 26.23 34.73 19.45
N GLY A 16 25.25 35.64 19.62
CA GLY A 16 25.05 36.77 18.69
C GLY A 16 26.24 37.73 18.64
N ARG A 17 26.84 38.05 19.80
CA ARG A 17 28.04 38.90 19.87
C ARG A 17 29.26 38.25 19.22
N ALA A 18 29.48 36.96 19.43
CA ALA A 18 30.56 36.22 18.77
C ALA A 18 30.39 36.23 17.24
N ARG A 19 29.15 36.09 16.76
CA ARG A 19 28.84 36.14 15.32
C ARG A 19 29.06 37.51 14.70
N LEU A 20 28.66 38.58 15.40
CA LEU A 20 28.94 39.94 14.96
C LEU A 20 30.44 40.22 14.88
N ALA A 21 31.22 39.79 15.89
CA ALA A 21 32.67 39.95 15.89
C ALA A 21 33.34 39.21 14.71
N ALA A 22 32.88 38.00 14.37
CA ALA A 22 33.37 37.25 13.21
C ALA A 22 33.07 37.97 11.87
N LEU A 23 31.86 38.54 11.74
CA LEU A 23 31.47 39.32 10.55
C LEU A 23 32.26 40.62 10.42
N THR A 24 32.50 41.34 11.53
CA THR A 24 33.32 42.56 11.53
C THR A 24 34.79 42.24 11.22
N GLY A 25 35.28 41.06 11.62
CA GLY A 25 36.61 40.54 11.29
C GLY A 25 36.77 40.05 9.84
N GLY A 26 35.76 40.19 8.99
CA GLY A 26 35.80 39.78 7.58
C GLY A 26 35.73 38.27 7.35
N ILE A 27 35.48 37.48 8.40
CA ILE A 27 35.26 36.04 8.30
C ILE A 27 33.82 35.82 7.81
N ARG A 28 33.67 35.67 6.51
CA ARG A 28 32.38 35.38 5.86
C ARG A 28 32.19 33.86 5.91
N GLU A 29 31.29 33.39 6.76
CA GLU A 29 30.90 31.97 6.78
C GLU A 29 30.43 31.55 5.37
N ASP A 30 30.72 30.29 5.01
CA ASP A 30 30.26 29.70 3.77
C ASP A 30 28.72 29.87 3.70
N PRO A 31 28.17 30.54 2.67
CA PRO A 31 26.73 30.79 2.55
C PRO A 31 25.89 29.50 2.53
N ARG A 32 26.51 28.33 2.34
CA ARG A 32 25.86 27.02 2.36
C ARG A 32 25.96 26.28 3.70
N GLY A 33 26.67 26.81 4.69
CA GLY A 33 26.82 26.19 6.01
C GLY A 33 25.52 26.08 6.81
N HIS A 34 24.48 26.82 6.44
CA HIS A 34 23.15 26.76 7.07
C HIS A 34 22.24 25.65 6.51
N LEU A 35 22.63 25.01 5.40
CA LEU A 35 21.85 23.94 4.78
C LEU A 35 22.20 22.60 5.44
N HIS A 36 21.65 22.33 6.62
CA HIS A 36 21.73 21.00 7.25
C HIS A 36 20.97 19.90 6.49
N HIS A 37 20.12 20.29 5.54
CA HIS A 37 19.52 19.41 4.56
C HIS A 37 19.72 20.04 3.18
N ALA A 38 20.64 19.47 2.41
CA ALA A 38 20.57 19.61 0.97
C ALA A 38 19.19 19.09 0.53
N ALA A 39 18.46 19.87 -0.27
CA ALA A 39 17.30 19.36 -0.98
C ALA A 39 17.83 18.31 -1.98
N GLU A 40 17.96 17.06 -1.53
CA GLU A 40 18.20 15.94 -2.42
C GLU A 40 17.06 15.93 -3.45
N PRO A 41 17.36 15.82 -4.75
CA PRO A 41 16.32 15.65 -5.75
C PRO A 41 15.47 14.45 -5.34
N GLU A 42 14.16 14.66 -5.18
CA GLU A 42 13.24 13.61 -4.79
C GLU A 42 13.46 12.37 -5.67
N GLN A 43 13.62 11.23 -5.00
CA GLN A 43 13.84 9.96 -5.68
C GLN A 43 12.79 9.77 -6.80
N PRO A 44 13.18 9.37 -8.02
CA PRO A 44 12.28 9.26 -9.17
C PRO A 44 11.12 8.25 -8.94
N SER A 45 11.26 7.39 -7.93
CA SER A 45 10.20 6.49 -7.46
C SER A 45 9.04 7.20 -6.77
N ARG A 46 9.22 8.40 -6.21
CA ARG A 46 8.17 9.22 -5.58
C ARG A 46 7.41 10.07 -6.61
N VAL A 47 8.11 10.61 -7.61
CA VAL A 47 7.50 11.40 -8.70
C VAL A 47 6.53 10.53 -9.52
N ARG A 48 6.91 9.29 -9.86
CA ARG A 48 6.04 8.37 -10.63
C ARG A 48 4.79 7.93 -9.85
N ARG A 49 4.88 7.81 -8.52
CA ARG A 49 3.73 7.52 -7.65
C ARG A 49 2.76 8.71 -7.59
N ARG A 50 3.28 9.94 -7.63
CA ARG A 50 2.48 11.16 -7.65
C ARG A 50 1.72 11.32 -8.97
N ALA A 51 2.37 11.10 -10.10
CA ALA A 51 1.73 11.10 -11.42
C ALA A 51 0.66 10.00 -11.57
N PHE A 52 0.91 8.81 -11.00
CA PHE A 52 -0.08 7.74 -10.96
C PHE A 52 -1.28 8.11 -10.09
N GLY A 53 -1.06 8.78 -8.95
CA GLY A 53 -2.14 9.31 -8.11
C GLY A 53 -3.00 10.35 -8.83
N GLU A 54 -2.38 11.29 -9.55
CA GLU A 54 -3.09 12.34 -10.30
C GLU A 54 -3.90 11.76 -11.49
N ALA A 55 -3.31 10.84 -12.25
CA ALA A 55 -4.01 10.15 -13.34
C ALA A 55 -5.15 9.26 -12.81
N TRP A 56 -4.96 8.63 -11.65
CA TRP A 56 -5.96 7.77 -11.04
C TRP A 56 -7.14 8.54 -10.46
N ALA A 57 -6.91 9.71 -9.87
CA ALA A 57 -7.96 10.60 -9.41
C ALA A 57 -8.86 11.05 -10.57
N ALA A 58 -8.26 11.47 -11.70
CA ALA A 58 -9.00 11.85 -12.90
C ALA A 58 -9.81 10.68 -13.50
N LEU A 59 -9.23 9.46 -13.51
CA LEU A 59 -9.91 8.26 -14.00
C LEU A 59 -11.10 7.86 -13.11
N SER A 60 -10.94 7.93 -11.79
CA SER A 60 -11.98 7.53 -10.82
C SER A 60 -13.20 8.43 -10.88
N VAL A 61 -12.99 9.75 -10.99
CA VAL A 61 -14.08 10.71 -11.16
C VAL A 61 -14.82 10.48 -12.48
N GLY A 62 -14.08 10.26 -13.58
CA GLY A 62 -14.69 9.94 -14.88
C GLY A 62 -15.51 8.65 -14.85
N LEU A 63 -14.98 7.60 -14.22
CA LEU A 63 -15.67 6.32 -14.06
C LEU A 63 -16.92 6.44 -13.19
N LEU A 64 -16.86 7.23 -12.11
CA LEU A 64 -18.00 7.50 -11.24
C LEU A 64 -19.15 8.15 -12.02
N ILE A 65 -18.83 9.18 -12.79
CA ILE A 65 -19.79 9.91 -13.61
C ILE A 65 -20.38 8.98 -14.68
N ALA A 66 -19.55 8.15 -15.32
CA ALA A 66 -20.01 7.18 -16.31
C ALA A 66 -20.95 6.13 -15.71
N LEU A 67 -20.61 5.57 -14.53
CA LEU A 67 -21.48 4.62 -13.84
C LEU A 67 -22.81 5.27 -13.42
N LEU A 68 -22.77 6.50 -12.92
CA LEU A 68 -23.98 7.24 -12.55
C LEU A 68 -24.89 7.43 -13.76
N ALA A 69 -24.31 7.85 -14.89
CA ALA A 69 -25.03 8.02 -16.13
C ALA A 69 -25.69 6.71 -16.59
N VAL A 70 -24.97 5.58 -16.53
CA VAL A 70 -25.51 4.25 -16.89
C VAL A 70 -26.65 3.83 -15.96
N VAL A 71 -26.48 3.96 -14.63
CA VAL A 71 -27.49 3.57 -13.64
C VAL A 71 -28.76 4.40 -13.79
N VAL A 72 -28.63 5.72 -14.00
CA VAL A 72 -29.77 6.62 -14.21
C VAL A 72 -30.44 6.36 -15.54
N TRP A 73 -29.67 6.20 -16.63
CA TRP A 73 -30.19 5.97 -17.98
C TRP A 73 -30.94 4.65 -18.09
N LEU A 74 -30.40 3.58 -17.49
CA LEU A 74 -31.01 2.25 -17.50
C LEU A 74 -32.07 2.05 -16.40
N ARG A 75 -32.35 3.08 -15.57
CA ARG A 75 -33.29 3.05 -14.42
C ARG A 75 -33.08 1.85 -13.50
N ILE A 76 -31.84 1.39 -13.33
CA ILE A 76 -31.51 0.18 -12.56
C ILE A 76 -31.79 0.41 -11.07
N LEU A 77 -31.57 1.63 -10.57
CA LEU A 77 -31.88 2.04 -9.20
C LEU A 77 -32.53 3.42 -9.15
N PRO A 78 -33.40 3.69 -8.15
CA PRO A 78 -33.88 5.04 -7.88
C PRO A 78 -32.71 5.96 -7.50
N ALA A 79 -32.71 7.20 -7.97
CA ALA A 79 -31.59 8.14 -7.83
C ALA A 79 -31.15 8.35 -6.37
N ILE A 80 -32.10 8.32 -5.43
CA ILE A 80 -31.85 8.40 -3.98
C ILE A 80 -31.00 7.25 -3.44
N VAL A 81 -31.05 6.07 -4.07
CA VAL A 81 -30.24 4.89 -3.69
C VAL A 81 -28.97 4.82 -4.53
N ALA A 82 -29.00 5.26 -5.79
CA ALA A 82 -27.82 5.32 -6.64
C ALA A 82 -26.73 6.24 -6.06
N LEU A 83 -27.12 7.40 -5.52
CA LEU A 83 -26.20 8.39 -4.98
C LEU A 83 -25.33 7.87 -3.81
N PRO A 84 -25.90 7.30 -2.72
CA PRO A 84 -25.10 6.75 -1.62
C PRO A 84 -24.32 5.50 -2.03
N VAL A 85 -24.81 4.69 -2.98
CA VAL A 85 -24.07 3.52 -3.50
C VAL A 85 -22.85 3.95 -4.30
N LEU A 86 -23.00 4.96 -5.17
CA LEU A 86 -21.87 5.51 -5.91
C LEU A 86 -20.91 6.26 -5.00
N LEU A 87 -21.41 7.07 -4.06
CA LEU A 87 -20.55 7.79 -3.12
C LEU A 87 -19.82 6.83 -2.18
N GLY A 88 -20.49 5.77 -1.70
CA GLY A 88 -19.88 4.69 -0.93
C GLY A 88 -18.88 3.90 -1.76
N GLY A 89 -19.17 3.63 -3.03
CA GLY A 89 -18.24 3.01 -3.97
C GLY A 89 -17.02 3.87 -4.25
N TYR A 90 -17.21 5.18 -4.45
CA TYR A 90 -16.15 6.16 -4.61
C TYR A 90 -15.24 6.20 -3.38
N LEU A 91 -15.81 6.36 -2.19
CA LEU A 91 -15.07 6.40 -0.93
C LEU A 91 -14.38 5.07 -0.64
N ALA A 92 -14.99 3.94 -1.01
CA ALA A 92 -14.33 2.65 -0.95
C ALA A 92 -13.09 2.65 -1.86
N VAL A 93 -13.25 3.01 -3.14
CA VAL A 93 -12.15 3.15 -4.11
C VAL A 93 -11.09 4.15 -3.63
N GLU A 94 -11.46 5.27 -3.05
CA GLU A 94 -10.51 6.27 -2.55
C GLU A 94 -9.74 5.75 -1.33
N ALA A 95 -10.43 5.06 -0.40
CA ALA A 95 -9.81 4.35 0.72
C ALA A 95 -8.90 3.19 0.26
N PHE A 96 -9.18 2.59 -0.90
CA PHE A 96 -8.29 1.61 -1.52
C PHE A 96 -6.96 2.23 -1.98
N PHE A 97 -6.94 3.50 -2.35
CA PHE A 97 -5.82 4.13 -3.04
C PHE A 97 -4.84 4.89 -2.14
N GLU A 98 -5.28 5.42 -1.01
CA GLU A 98 -4.49 6.43 -0.29
C GLU A 98 -3.28 5.90 0.51
N ARG A 99 -3.17 4.59 0.84
CA ARG A 99 -1.97 4.10 1.59
C ARG A 99 -1.63 2.62 1.55
N SER A 100 -2.42 1.73 0.94
CA SER A 100 -2.24 0.29 1.18
C SER A 100 -2.67 -0.65 0.06
N VAL A 101 -2.71 -0.18 -1.20
CA VAL A 101 -3.15 -0.96 -2.38
C VAL A 101 -2.60 -2.39 -2.39
N GLY A 102 -1.33 -2.60 -2.04
CA GLY A 102 -0.73 -3.94 -1.95
C GLY A 102 -1.32 -4.82 -0.85
N LEU A 103 -1.49 -4.30 0.37
CA LEU A 103 -2.03 -5.06 1.51
C LEU A 103 -3.54 -5.31 1.38
N LEU A 104 -4.30 -4.36 0.82
CA LEU A 104 -5.73 -4.51 0.61
C LEU A 104 -6.05 -5.47 -0.54
N LEU A 105 -5.32 -5.40 -1.66
CA LEU A 105 -5.41 -6.39 -2.74
C LEU A 105 -5.03 -7.78 -2.24
N LEU A 106 -3.95 -7.90 -1.47
CA LEU A 106 -3.54 -9.18 -0.88
C LEU A 106 -4.63 -9.73 0.05
N ARG A 107 -5.23 -8.89 0.89
CA ARG A 107 -6.26 -9.32 1.85
C ARG A 107 -7.55 -9.74 1.15
N ILE A 108 -7.95 -9.04 0.08
CA ILE A 108 -9.10 -9.41 -0.75
C ILE A 108 -8.82 -10.67 -1.55
N ALA A 109 -7.66 -10.76 -2.21
CA ALA A 109 -7.27 -11.96 -2.96
C ALA A 109 -7.19 -13.18 -2.05
N MET A 110 -6.64 -13.01 -0.83
CA MET A 110 -6.60 -14.07 0.19
C MET A 110 -8.00 -14.45 0.65
N PHE A 111 -8.86 -13.48 0.95
CA PHE A 111 -10.25 -13.76 1.33
C PHE A 111 -10.99 -14.50 0.20
N LEU A 112 -10.86 -14.03 -1.04
CA LEU A 112 -11.48 -14.65 -2.20
C LEU A 112 -10.93 -16.05 -2.45
N ALA A 113 -9.61 -16.25 -2.32
CA ALA A 113 -8.99 -17.57 -2.43
C ALA A 113 -9.51 -18.55 -1.38
N ILE A 114 -9.68 -18.11 -0.13
CA ILE A 114 -10.24 -18.94 0.96
C ILE A 114 -11.69 -19.31 0.64
N VAL A 115 -12.51 -18.32 0.27
CA VAL A 115 -13.93 -18.53 -0.08
C VAL A 115 -14.06 -19.45 -1.30
N SER A 116 -13.27 -19.21 -2.35
CA SER A 116 -13.23 -20.06 -3.54
C SER A 116 -12.76 -21.47 -3.22
N ALA A 117 -11.72 -21.65 -2.41
CA ALA A 117 -11.26 -22.97 -1.98
C ALA A 117 -12.34 -23.73 -1.20
N PHE A 118 -13.06 -23.05 -0.30
CA PHE A 118 -14.16 -23.64 0.44
C PHE A 118 -15.33 -24.03 -0.48
N LEU A 119 -15.73 -23.15 -1.40
CA LEU A 119 -16.75 -23.43 -2.40
C LEU A 119 -16.37 -24.63 -3.29
N LEU A 120 -15.13 -24.67 -3.76
CA LEU A 120 -14.62 -25.79 -4.55
C LEU A 120 -14.66 -27.08 -3.74
N ALA A 121 -14.21 -27.05 -2.48
CA ALA A 121 -14.19 -28.22 -1.62
C ALA A 121 -15.60 -28.76 -1.33
N ALA A 122 -16.55 -27.86 -1.06
CA ALA A 122 -17.94 -28.24 -0.79
C ALA A 122 -18.64 -28.76 -2.05
N THR A 123 -18.39 -28.13 -3.20
CA THR A 123 -19.04 -28.50 -4.46
C THR A 123 -18.48 -29.80 -5.04
N PHE A 124 -17.16 -29.99 -4.97
CA PHE A 124 -16.43 -31.08 -5.62
C PHE A 124 -15.86 -32.10 -4.61
N ILE A 125 -16.58 -32.36 -3.52
CA ILE A 125 -16.09 -33.25 -2.46
C ILE A 125 -15.80 -34.67 -2.97
N ARG A 126 -16.58 -35.16 -3.94
CA ARG A 126 -16.40 -36.50 -4.53
C ARG A 126 -15.12 -36.56 -5.34
N GLU A 127 -14.90 -35.56 -6.17
CA GLU A 127 -13.70 -35.42 -7.01
C GLU A 127 -12.45 -35.25 -6.14
N LEU A 128 -12.54 -34.49 -5.04
CA LEU A 128 -11.47 -34.36 -4.04
C LEU A 128 -11.11 -35.71 -3.39
N VAL A 129 -12.12 -36.49 -3.00
CA VAL A 129 -11.92 -37.84 -2.44
C VAL A 129 -11.26 -38.75 -3.48
N LEU A 130 -11.73 -38.72 -4.73
CA LEU A 130 -11.13 -39.48 -5.83
C LEU A 130 -9.67 -39.06 -6.05
N LEU A 131 -9.35 -37.77 -6.05
CA LEU A 131 -8.00 -37.24 -6.19
C LEU A 131 -7.09 -37.70 -5.03
N CYS A 132 -7.60 -37.68 -3.80
CA CYS A 132 -6.89 -38.19 -2.62
C CYS A 132 -6.60 -39.69 -2.74
N LEU A 133 -7.61 -40.49 -3.11
CA LEU A 133 -7.44 -41.94 -3.28
C LEU A 133 -6.45 -42.26 -4.39
N LEU A 134 -6.51 -41.52 -5.51
CA LEU A 134 -5.57 -41.67 -6.61
C LEU A 134 -4.14 -41.35 -6.17
N GLY A 135 -3.96 -40.23 -5.45
CA GLY A 135 -2.69 -39.84 -4.87
C GLY A 135 -2.13 -40.89 -3.91
N LEU A 136 -2.97 -41.42 -3.01
CA LEU A 136 -2.59 -42.49 -2.09
C LEU A 136 -2.19 -43.77 -2.83
N GLY A 137 -2.95 -44.16 -3.85
CA GLY A 137 -2.62 -45.31 -4.70
C GLY A 137 -1.27 -45.15 -5.38
N LEU A 138 -0.97 -43.97 -5.91
CA LEU A 138 0.32 -43.66 -6.53
C LEU A 138 1.47 -43.72 -5.51
N LEU A 139 1.27 -43.20 -4.30
CA LEU A 139 2.26 -43.29 -3.22
C LEU A 139 2.56 -44.75 -2.86
N LEU A 140 1.53 -45.59 -2.69
CA LEU A 140 1.68 -47.02 -2.38
C LEU A 140 2.41 -47.78 -3.49
N ILE A 141 2.14 -47.47 -4.76
CA ILE A 141 2.86 -48.08 -5.87
C ILE A 141 4.34 -47.66 -5.84
N GLY A 142 4.60 -46.37 -5.59
CA GLY A 142 5.97 -45.85 -5.45
C GLY A 142 6.74 -46.52 -4.32
N ASP A 143 6.10 -46.68 -3.15
CA ASP A 143 6.69 -47.33 -2.00
C ASP A 143 6.99 -48.81 -2.28
N ASN A 144 6.03 -49.54 -2.85
CA ASN A 144 6.22 -50.94 -3.24
C ASN A 144 7.36 -51.13 -4.25
N LEU A 145 7.44 -50.27 -5.28
CA LEU A 145 8.53 -50.31 -6.26
C LEU A 145 9.88 -49.98 -5.61
N GLY A 146 9.89 -49.03 -4.67
CA GLY A 146 11.07 -48.68 -3.88
C GLY A 146 11.56 -49.84 -3.01
N GLU A 147 10.64 -50.58 -2.39
CA GLU A 147 10.94 -51.81 -1.64
C GLU A 147 11.45 -52.94 -2.53
N LEU A 148 10.79 -53.20 -3.66
CA LEU A 148 11.24 -54.20 -4.64
C LEU A 148 12.66 -53.90 -5.13
N ARG A 149 12.97 -52.64 -5.43
CA ARG A 149 14.31 -52.22 -5.86
C ARG A 149 15.36 -52.38 -4.76
N ARG A 150 14.99 -52.21 -3.49
CA ARG A 150 15.89 -52.44 -2.34
C ARG A 150 16.16 -53.92 -2.10
N ARG A 151 15.19 -54.81 -2.36
CA ARG A 151 15.34 -56.26 -2.24
C ARG A 151 16.07 -56.92 -3.40
N ALA A 152 16.06 -56.29 -4.58
CA ALA A 152 16.75 -56.77 -5.77
C ALA A 152 18.23 -56.35 -5.87
N ARG A 153 18.70 -55.47 -4.96
CA ARG A 153 20.12 -55.18 -4.72
C ARG A 153 20.63 -56.06 -3.59
#